data_AF-A0AAX6GM74-F1
#
_entry.id   AF-A0AAX6GM74-F1
#
_cell.length_a   1.000
_cell.length_b   1.000
_cell.length_c   1.000
_cell.angle_alpha   90.00
_cell.angle_beta   90.00
_cell.angle_gamma   90.00
#
_symmetry.space_group_name_H-M   'P 1'
#
loop_
_entity.id
_entity.type
_entity.pdbx_description
1 polymer ?
#
loop_
_entity_poly.entity_id
_entity_poly.type
_entity_poly.pdbx_seq_one_letter_code
_entity_poly.pdbx_strand_id
1 'polypeptide(L)'
;MVFWLGHQMKSGIGFAARYNTDKMVATAQVANTGIASLSYVQKVSEKVSLVSDFVYNHMSRDVTASFGYDYILRQSRLREKIDSNGCMAAFLEERLSMGLNFILSAEIDHRKKDYKFGFGMTVGE
;
A
#
# COMPACT_ATOMS: atom_id res chain seq x y z
N MET A 1 14.53 7.10 -14.37
CA MET A 1 15.68 6.52 -13.64
C MET A 1 15.59 5.01 -13.79
N VAL A 2 16.56 4.41 -14.48
CA VAL A 2 16.51 3.01 -14.97
C VAL A 2 17.01 2.07 -13.88
N PHE A 3 16.22 1.05 -13.54
CA PHE A 3 16.67 -0.11 -12.78
C PHE A 3 16.58 -1.35 -13.67
N TRP A 4 17.69 -2.08 -13.76
CA TRP A 4 17.86 -3.26 -14.58
C TRP A 4 17.89 -4.50 -13.66
N LEU A 5 16.98 -5.45 -13.89
CA LEU A 5 17.00 -6.79 -13.30
C LEU A 5 16.77 -7.78 -14.44
N GLY A 6 17.85 -8.49 -14.77
CA GLY A 6 17.89 -9.44 -15.86
C GLY A 6 17.01 -10.67 -15.61
N HIS A 7 16.62 -11.26 -16.74
CA HIS A 7 16.23 -12.66 -16.91
C HIS A 7 14.75 -13.08 -16.76
N GLN A 8 13.83 -12.27 -17.29
CA GLN A 8 12.62 -12.76 -17.96
C GLN A 8 12.30 -11.82 -19.12
N MET A 9 12.48 -12.24 -20.37
CA MET A 9 12.04 -11.49 -21.55
C MET A 9 10.51 -11.52 -21.63
N LYS A 10 9.84 -10.78 -20.76
CA LYS A 10 8.46 -10.34 -20.93
C LYS A 10 8.52 -8.85 -21.19
N SER A 11 8.50 -8.47 -22.47
CA SER A 11 8.31 -7.08 -22.88
C SER A 11 6.96 -6.58 -22.35
N GLY A 12 6.98 -5.94 -21.18
CA GLY A 12 5.81 -5.31 -20.57
C GLY A 12 5.76 -3.85 -20.98
N ILE A 13 4.97 -3.52 -21.99
CA ILE A 13 4.61 -2.13 -22.28
C ILE A 13 3.51 -1.75 -21.29
N GLY A 14 3.72 -0.74 -20.47
CA GLY A 14 2.74 -0.25 -19.51
C GLY A 14 2.33 1.18 -19.83
N PHE A 15 1.03 1.41 -19.96
CA PHE A 15 0.48 2.75 -20.01
C PHE A 15 0.11 3.17 -18.60
N ALA A 16 0.76 4.21 -18.09
CA ALA A 16 0.46 4.81 -16.80
C ALA A 16 -0.05 6.24 -17.01
N ALA A 17 -1.25 6.51 -16.48
CA ALA A 17 -1.81 7.84 -16.38
C ALA A 17 -1.86 8.23 -14.89
N ARG A 18 -1.44 9.46 -14.60
CA ARG A 18 -1.54 10.04 -13.27
C ARG A 18 -2.24 11.38 -13.38
N TYR A 19 -3.32 11.53 -12.64
CA TYR A 19 -4.05 12.76 -12.47
C TYR A 19 -3.87 13.25 -11.04
N ASN A 20 -3.37 14.48 -10.88
CA ASN A 20 -3.07 15.08 -9.59
C ASN A 20 -3.84 16.38 -9.45
N THR A 21 -4.58 16.52 -8.36
CA THR A 21 -5.29 17.73 -7.94
C THR A 21 -4.85 18.05 -6.51
N ASP A 22 -5.06 19.29 -6.03
CA ASP A 22 -4.64 19.73 -4.69
C ASP A 22 -5.04 18.80 -3.53
N LYS A 23 -6.17 18.09 -3.65
CA LYS A 23 -6.71 17.22 -2.60
C LYS A 23 -6.75 15.74 -2.96
N MET A 24 -6.53 15.38 -4.21
CA MET A 24 -6.80 14.03 -4.72
C MET A 24 -5.79 13.63 -5.80
N VAL A 25 -5.34 12.39 -5.75
CA VAL A 25 -4.44 11.80 -6.75
C VAL A 25 -5.09 10.52 -7.26
N ALA A 26 -5.40 10.48 -8.55
CA ALA A 26 -5.84 9.28 -9.21
C ALA A 26 -4.73 8.78 -10.13
N THR A 27 -4.37 7.51 -10.04
CA THR A 27 -3.44 6.87 -10.97
C THR A 27 -4.10 5.65 -11.58
N ALA A 28 -3.94 5.49 -12.88
CA ALA A 28 -4.37 4.32 -13.62
C ALA A 28 -3.16 3.78 -14.35
N GLN A 29 -2.91 2.49 -14.25
CA GLN A 29 -1.82 1.83 -14.96
C GLN A 29 -2.34 0.56 -15.58
N VAL A 30 -1.99 0.32 -16.84
CA VAL A 30 -2.33 -0.88 -17.58
C VAL A 30 -1.05 -1.41 -18.17
N ALA A 31 -0.57 -2.51 -17.62
CA ALA A 31 0.57 -3.24 -18.14
C ALA A 31 0.11 -4.31 -19.13
N ASN A 32 0.81 -4.42 -20.27
CA ASN A 32 0.60 -5.46 -21.28
C ASN A 32 0.87 -6.88 -20.75
N THR A 33 1.40 -6.99 -19.53
CA THR A 33 1.45 -8.24 -18.75
C THR A 33 0.07 -8.72 -18.28
N GLY A 34 -1.00 -7.96 -18.56
CA GLY A 34 -2.38 -8.30 -18.21
C GLY A 34 -2.82 -7.72 -16.86
N ILE A 35 -2.04 -6.81 -16.26
CA ILE A 35 -2.37 -6.18 -14.98
C ILE A 35 -2.89 -4.77 -15.25
N ALA A 36 -4.11 -4.47 -14.81
CA ALA A 36 -4.65 -3.14 -14.76
C ALA A 36 -4.81 -2.73 -13.29
N SER A 37 -4.15 -1.66 -12.86
CA SER A 37 -4.23 -1.13 -11.50
C SER A 37 -4.75 0.30 -11.51
N LEU A 38 -5.77 0.57 -10.73
CA LEU A 38 -6.31 1.89 -10.44
C LEU A 38 -6.02 2.19 -8.98
N SER A 39 -5.47 3.35 -8.68
CA SER A 39 -5.22 3.80 -7.31
C SER A 39 -5.78 5.20 -7.15
N TYR A 40 -6.45 5.42 -6.05
CA TYR A 40 -7.10 6.68 -5.72
C TYR A 40 -6.72 7.08 -4.31
N VAL A 41 -6.01 8.19 -4.18
CA VAL A 41 -5.56 8.74 -2.91
C VAL A 41 -6.26 10.06 -2.70
N GLN A 42 -7.11 10.14 -1.68
CA GLN A 42 -7.77 11.37 -1.27
C GLN A 42 -7.16 11.85 0.04
N LYS A 43 -6.57 13.05 0.01
CA LYS A 43 -6.12 13.75 1.22
C LYS A 43 -7.31 14.47 1.84
N VAL A 44 -7.81 13.93 2.95
CA VAL A 44 -8.93 14.53 3.71
C VAL A 44 -8.42 15.63 4.63
N SER A 45 -7.22 15.46 5.19
CA SER A 45 -6.56 16.44 6.05
C SER A 45 -5.04 16.32 5.90
N GLU A 46 -4.26 17.23 6.50
CA GLU A 46 -2.78 17.10 6.57
C GLU A 46 -2.34 15.81 7.28
N LYS A 47 -3.20 15.28 8.15
CA LYS A 47 -2.91 14.10 8.97
C LYS A 47 -3.59 12.82 8.45
N VAL A 48 -4.58 12.93 7.56
CA VAL A 48 -5.42 11.80 7.15
C VAL A 48 -5.47 11.69 5.65
N SER A 49 -4.98 10.57 5.14
CA SER A 49 -5.08 10.20 3.73
C SER A 49 -5.89 8.92 3.59
N LEU A 50 -6.93 8.96 2.75
CA LEU A 50 -7.67 7.78 2.36
C LEU A 50 -7.11 7.26 1.05
N VAL A 51 -7.01 5.94 0.95
CA VAL A 51 -6.48 5.25 -0.22
C VAL A 51 -7.47 4.18 -0.63
N SER A 52 -7.77 4.11 -1.92
CA SER A 52 -8.54 3.03 -2.51
C SER A 52 -7.77 2.54 -3.73
N ASP A 53 -7.39 1.27 -3.73
CA ASP A 53 -6.73 0.64 -4.85
C ASP A 53 -7.63 -0.44 -5.44
N PHE A 54 -7.52 -0.63 -6.74
CA PHE A 54 -8.23 -1.65 -7.48
C PHE A 54 -7.28 -2.26 -8.50
N VAL A 55 -6.91 -3.51 -8.30
CA VAL A 55 -5.98 -4.23 -9.16
C VAL A 55 -6.72 -5.39 -9.81
N TYR A 56 -6.77 -5.37 -11.12
CA TYR A 56 -7.31 -6.42 -11.97
C TYR A 56 -6.16 -7.15 -12.67
N ASN A 57 -6.08 -8.46 -12.46
CA ASN A 57 -5.11 -9.31 -13.12
C ASN A 57 -5.82 -10.25 -14.10
N HIS A 58 -5.65 -10.00 -15.40
CA HIS A 58 -6.27 -10.76 -16.48
C HIS A 58 -5.72 -12.19 -16.60
N MET A 59 -4.44 -12.40 -16.27
CA MET A 59 -3.79 -13.72 -16.33
C MET A 59 -4.35 -14.66 -15.26
N SER A 60 -4.52 -14.17 -14.03
CA SER A 60 -5.06 -14.97 -12.92
C SER A 60 -6.58 -14.86 -12.78
N ARG A 61 -7.23 -13.96 -13.55
CA ARG A 61 -8.63 -13.55 -13.36
C ARG A 61 -8.95 -13.08 -11.94
N ASP A 62 -7.94 -12.62 -11.21
CA ASP A 62 -8.06 -12.14 -9.85
C ASP A 62 -8.34 -10.64 -9.85
N VAL A 63 -9.30 -10.23 -9.03
CA VAL A 63 -9.66 -8.84 -8.83
C VAL A 63 -9.49 -8.53 -7.36
N THR A 64 -8.60 -7.59 -7.05
CA THR A 64 -8.31 -7.17 -5.68
C THR A 64 -8.68 -5.71 -5.53
N ALA A 65 -9.77 -5.45 -4.82
CA ALA A 65 -10.06 -4.12 -4.31
C ALA A 65 -9.41 -3.97 -2.93
N SER A 66 -8.77 -2.85 -2.69
CA SER A 66 -8.10 -2.52 -1.44
C SER A 66 -8.61 -1.17 -0.97
N PHE A 67 -8.88 -1.07 0.33
CA PHE A 67 -9.18 0.20 0.98
C PHE A 67 -8.21 0.36 2.13
N GLY A 68 -7.63 1.55 2.23
CA GLY A 68 -6.72 1.88 3.28
C GLY A 68 -6.90 3.29 3.78
N TYR A 69 -6.45 3.50 5.00
CA TYR A 69 -6.30 4.84 5.55
C TYR A 69 -4.91 4.96 6.16
N ASP A 70 -4.35 6.16 6.03
CA ASP A 70 -3.05 6.52 6.55
C ASP A 70 -3.25 7.75 7.43
N TYR A 71 -2.97 7.57 8.72
CA TYR A 71 -3.14 8.56 9.77
C TYR A 71 -1.75 8.93 10.31
N ILE A 72 -1.21 10.06 9.85
CA ILE A 72 0.10 10.59 10.24
C ILE A 72 -0.07 11.71 11.26
N LEU A 73 0.36 11.44 12.49
CA LEU A 73 0.62 12.46 13.51
C LEU A 73 2.12 12.78 13.55
N ARG A 74 2.47 13.79 14.36
CA ARG A 74 3.86 14.18 14.59
C ARG A 74 4.71 13.07 15.24
N GLN A 75 4.10 12.25 16.11
CA GLN A 75 4.79 11.22 16.89
C GLN A 75 4.28 9.81 16.63
N SER A 76 3.21 9.63 15.85
CA SER A 76 2.64 8.31 15.56
C SER A 76 2.11 8.29 14.13
N ARG A 77 2.18 7.13 13.47
CA ARG A 77 1.70 6.87 12.13
C ARG A 77 0.97 5.55 12.14
N LEU A 78 -0.33 5.59 11.96
CA LEU A 78 -1.17 4.41 11.85
C LEU A 78 -1.58 4.24 10.38
N ARG A 79 -1.39 3.05 9.83
CA ARG A 79 -1.83 2.69 8.48
C ARG A 79 -2.62 1.42 8.58
N GLU A 80 -3.80 1.43 8.00
CA GLU A 80 -4.59 0.22 7.85
C GLU A 80 -4.93 0.02 6.39
N LYS A 81 -5.01 -1.25 6.00
CA LYS A 81 -5.31 -1.71 4.66
C LYS A 81 -6.17 -2.95 4.75
N ILE A 82 -7.25 -2.97 4.00
CA ILE A 82 -8.18 -4.08 3.91
C ILE A 82 -8.32 -4.42 2.43
N ASP A 83 -8.00 -5.66 2.09
CA ASP A 83 -8.11 -6.20 0.74
C ASP A 83 -9.34 -7.12 0.63
N SER A 84 -9.99 -7.10 -0.54
CA SER A 84 -11.18 -7.91 -0.86
C SER A 84 -10.89 -9.42 -0.87
N ASN A 85 -9.63 -9.84 -0.83
CA ASN A 85 -9.23 -11.23 -0.75
C ASN A 85 -9.27 -11.79 0.68
N GLY A 86 -9.69 -10.98 1.67
CA GLY A 86 -9.73 -11.34 3.07
C GLY A 86 -8.42 -11.09 3.81
N CYS A 87 -7.51 -10.30 3.24
CA CYS A 87 -6.29 -9.86 3.91
C CYS A 87 -6.51 -8.49 4.54
N MET A 88 -6.29 -8.38 5.85
CA MET A 88 -6.27 -7.11 6.57
C MET A 88 -4.86 -6.88 7.10
N ALA A 89 -4.31 -5.70 6.87
CA ALA A 89 -3.02 -5.30 7.40
C ALA A 89 -3.17 -4.01 8.20
N ALA A 90 -2.61 -3.97 9.39
CA ALA A 90 -2.49 -2.80 10.24
C ALA A 90 -1.01 -2.57 10.56
N PHE A 91 -0.57 -1.32 10.52
CA PHE A 91 0.79 -0.92 10.77
C PHE A 91 0.79 0.34 11.62
N LEU A 92 1.34 0.28 12.82
CA LEU A 92 1.44 1.38 13.75
C LEU A 92 2.91 1.66 14.02
N GLU A 93 3.39 2.83 13.62
CA GLU A 93 4.73 3.33 13.91
C GLU A 93 4.61 4.47 14.92
N GLU A 94 5.29 4.37 16.05
CA GLU A 94 5.31 5.36 17.12
C GLU A 94 6.74 5.81 17.41
N ARG A 95 6.98 7.10 17.20
CA ARG A 95 8.27 7.74 17.43
C ARG A 95 8.27 8.38 18.81
N LEU A 96 8.96 7.74 19.75
CA LEU A 96 9.22 8.29 21.06
C LEU A 96 10.35 9.33 21.01
N SER A 97 10.23 10.39 21.81
CA SER A 97 11.18 11.52 21.83
C SER A 97 12.61 11.14 22.29
N MET A 98 12.85 9.92 22.77
CA MET A 98 14.15 9.41 23.22
C MET A 98 14.96 8.70 22.12
N GLY A 99 14.65 8.93 20.83
CA GLY A 99 15.34 8.25 19.71
C GLY A 99 14.86 6.81 19.46
N LEU A 100 13.80 6.39 20.16
CA LEU A 100 13.17 5.08 20.00
C LEU A 100 12.05 5.16 18.96
N ASN A 101 12.07 4.28 17.97
CA ASN A 101 10.96 4.06 17.05
C ASN A 101 10.36 2.68 17.30
N PHE A 102 9.12 2.65 17.74
CA PHE A 102 8.37 1.43 17.96
C PHE A 102 7.45 1.17 16.78
N ILE A 103 7.55 -0.01 16.19
CA ILE A 103 6.79 -0.39 15.01
C ILE A 103 6.00 -1.65 15.37
N LEU A 104 4.71 -1.61 15.14
CA LEU A 104 3.81 -2.75 15.23
C LEU A 104 3.24 -3.00 13.84
N SER A 105 3.25 -4.25 13.41
CA SER A 105 2.60 -4.70 12.20
C SER A 105 1.72 -5.91 12.51
N ALA A 106 0.53 -5.93 11.96
CA ALA A 106 -0.38 -7.05 12.06
C ALA A 106 -0.93 -7.32 10.66
N GLU A 107 -0.79 -8.54 10.18
CA GLU A 107 -1.37 -9.00 8.93
C GLU A 107 -2.24 -10.22 9.23
N ILE A 108 -3.48 -10.16 8.78
CA ILE A 108 -4.53 -11.14 9.02
C ILE A 108 -4.99 -11.63 7.66
N ASP A 109 -4.64 -12.85 7.27
CA ASP A 109 -5.17 -13.52 6.08
C ASP A 109 -6.32 -14.44 6.51
N HIS A 110 -7.55 -13.95 6.36
CA HIS A 110 -8.75 -14.69 6.77
C HIS A 110 -9.00 -15.93 5.89
N ARG A 111 -8.50 -15.94 4.65
CA ARG A 111 -8.69 -17.06 3.72
C ARG A 111 -7.80 -18.24 4.08
N LYS A 112 -6.55 -17.97 4.50
CA LYS A 112 -5.61 -18.99 4.96
C LYS A 112 -5.70 -19.26 6.46
N LYS A 113 -6.41 -18.41 7.22
CA LYS A 113 -6.43 -18.40 8.69
C LYS A 113 -5.04 -18.19 9.29
N ASP A 114 -4.20 -17.46 8.57
CA ASP A 114 -2.85 -17.13 9.02
C ASP A 114 -2.87 -15.72 9.61
N TYR A 115 -2.41 -15.62 10.86
CA TYR A 115 -2.32 -14.37 11.60
C TYR A 115 -0.86 -14.11 11.91
N LYS A 116 -0.31 -13.05 11.33
CA LYS A 116 1.09 -12.65 11.50
C LYS A 116 1.14 -11.34 12.25
N PHE A 117 1.73 -11.36 13.43
CA PHE A 117 1.98 -10.17 14.22
C PHE A 117 3.48 -9.96 14.30
N GLY A 118 3.91 -8.75 13.97
CA GLY A 118 5.28 -8.28 14.05
C GLY A 118 5.36 -7.07 14.97
N PHE A 119 6.45 -7.00 15.71
CA PHE A 119 6.83 -5.78 16.41
C PHE A 119 8.32 -5.56 16.19
N GLY A 120 8.71 -4.29 16.10
CA GLY A 120 10.07 -3.86 15.89
C GLY A 120 10.33 -2.66 16.78
N MET A 121 11.54 -2.60 17.33
CA MET A 121 11.99 -1.43 18.06
C MET A 121 13.35 -1.05 17.51
N THR A 122 13.46 0.17 17.01
CA THR A 122 14.69 0.72 16.49
C THR A 122 15.17 1.81 17.42
N VAL A 123 16.41 1.70 17.88
CA VAL A 123 17.09 2.75 18.64
C VAL A 123 17.97 3.52 17.67
N GLY A 124 17.67 4.79 17.44
CA GLY A 124 18.56 5.70 16.73
C GLY A 124 19.57 6.27 17.72
N GLU A 125 20.85 6.03 17.47
CA GLU A 125 21.97 6.76 18.09
C GLU A 125 21.95 8.23 17.67
#